data_AF-A0AAU3XDW0-F1
#
_entry.id   AF-A0AAU3XDW0-F1
#
_cell.length_a   1.000
_cell.length_b   1.000
_cell.length_c   1.000
_cell.angle_alpha   90.00
_cell.angle_beta   90.00
_cell.angle_gamma   90.00
#
_symmetry.space_group_name_H-M   'P 1'
#
loop_
_entity.id
_entity.type
_entity.pdbx_description
1 polymer ?
#
loop_
_entity_poly.entity_id
_entity_poly.type
_entity_poly.pdbx_seq_one_letter_code
_entity_poly.pdbx_strand_id
1 'polypeptide(L)'
;MLAHGVIDYHPVVAGTAADVADHMQQWFEAGACDGFSIAIDSYHDGFDSFVDKVVPILRERGLFHDDYEGPTLRENLGAHEQYGLDPRLTKPARS
;
A
#
# COMPACT_ATOMS: atom_id res chain seq x y z
N MET A 1 2.39 -18.92 17.84
CA MET A 1 1.66 -18.81 19.12
C MET A 1 0.79 -17.56 19.02
N LEU A 2 -0.48 -17.72 19.43
CA LEU A 2 -1.62 -16.79 19.49
C LEU A 2 -1.36 -15.28 19.30
N ALA A 3 -2.18 -14.68 18.43
CA ALA A 3 -2.27 -13.25 18.12
C ALA A 3 -2.10 -12.34 19.35
N HIS A 4 -1.16 -11.40 19.23
CA HIS A 4 -0.94 -10.27 20.12
C HIS A 4 -1.04 -9.04 19.18
N GLY A 5 -2.00 -8.12 19.27
CA GLY A 5 -2.87 -7.80 20.39
C GLY A 5 -4.18 -7.13 19.98
N VAL A 6 -4.89 -6.70 21.02
CA VAL A 6 -6.34 -6.44 21.10
C VAL A 6 -6.86 -5.22 20.30
N ILE A 7 -6.11 -4.69 19.32
CA ILE A 7 -6.64 -3.71 18.36
C ILE A 7 -5.87 -3.74 17.02
N ASP A 8 -5.95 -4.84 16.27
CA ASP A 8 -5.43 -4.87 14.90
C ASP A 8 -6.46 -4.26 13.94
N TYR A 9 -6.36 -2.94 13.71
CA TYR A 9 -7.19 -2.22 12.72
C TYR A 9 -6.83 -2.55 11.26
N HIS A 10 -5.82 -3.38 11.04
CA HIS A 10 -5.33 -3.77 9.73
C HIS A 10 -5.21 -5.30 9.64
N PRO A 11 -5.49 -5.91 8.49
CA PRO A 11 -5.36 -7.36 8.31
C PRO A 11 -3.89 -7.77 8.47
N VAL A 12 -3.64 -8.68 9.41
CA VAL A 12 -2.32 -9.29 9.60
C VAL A 12 -2.28 -10.60 8.79
N VAL A 13 -1.46 -10.62 7.74
CA VAL A 13 -1.21 -11.84 6.96
C VAL A 13 -0.06 -12.60 7.60
N ALA A 14 -0.38 -13.59 8.43
CA ALA A 14 0.60 -14.51 8.97
C ALA A 14 0.86 -15.65 7.97
N GLY A 15 1.98 -15.60 7.26
CA GLY A 15 2.31 -16.60 6.23
C GLY A 15 3.69 -16.41 5.60
N THR A 16 3.89 -17.06 4.46
CA THR A 16 5.07 -16.89 3.61
C THR A 16 4.99 -15.57 2.82
N ALA A 17 6.10 -15.16 2.19
CA ALA A 17 6.11 -13.99 1.32
C ALA A 17 5.11 -14.10 0.15
N ALA A 18 4.87 -15.33 -0.34
CA ALA A 18 3.86 -15.59 -1.37
C ALA A 18 2.44 -15.37 -0.84
N ASP A 19 2.13 -15.83 0.38
CA ASP A 19 0.81 -15.62 1.00
C ASP A 19 0.50 -14.13 1.19
N VAL A 20 1.51 -13.33 1.56
CA VAL A 20 1.40 -11.87 1.66
C VAL A 20 1.13 -11.25 0.28
N ALA A 21 1.89 -11.63 -0.74
CA ALA A 21 1.70 -11.14 -2.10
C ALA A 21 0.33 -11.53 -2.68
N ASP A 22 -0.13 -12.76 -2.44
CA ASP A 22 -1.44 -13.26 -2.86
C ASP A 22 -2.57 -12.46 -2.21
N HIS A 23 -2.46 -12.16 -0.92
CA HIS A 23 -3.43 -11.34 -0.22
C HIS A 23 -3.49 -9.91 -0.78
N MET A 24 -2.32 -9.27 -0.97
CA MET A 24 -2.24 -7.93 -1.55
C MET A 24 -2.83 -7.89 -2.96
N GLN A 25 -2.51 -8.89 -3.80
CA GLN A 25 -3.06 -9.03 -5.15
C GLN A 25 -4.59 -9.17 -5.11
N GLN A 26 -5.12 -10.06 -4.27
CA GLN A 26 -6.56 -10.30 -4.18
C GLN A 26 -7.33 -9.02 -3.87
N TRP A 27 -6.83 -8.20 -2.94
CA TRP A 27 -7.47 -6.94 -2.54
C TRP A 27 -7.37 -5.87 -3.64
N PHE A 28 -6.22 -5.78 -4.29
CA PHE A 28 -6.01 -4.86 -5.40
C PHE A 28 -6.92 -5.21 -6.59
N GLU A 29 -6.96 -6.47 -7.01
CA GLU A 29 -7.80 -6.95 -8.12
C GLU A 29 -9.29 -6.88 -7.79
N ALA A 30 -9.67 -7.00 -6.52
CA ALA A 30 -11.04 -6.77 -6.07
C ALA A 30 -11.46 -5.29 -6.09
N GLY A 31 -10.54 -4.36 -6.39
CA GLY A 31 -10.78 -2.93 -6.33
C GLY A 31 -11.03 -2.41 -4.91
N ALA A 32 -10.53 -3.12 -3.90
CA ALA A 32 -10.71 -2.74 -2.50
C ALA A 32 -9.76 -1.61 -2.08
N CYS A 33 -8.62 -1.45 -2.78
CA CYS A 33 -7.63 -0.41 -2.52
C CYS A 33 -6.71 -0.17 -3.73
N ASP A 34 -6.21 1.06 -3.85
CA ASP A 34 -5.19 1.44 -4.84
C ASP A 34 -3.74 1.24 -4.33
N GLY A 35 -3.58 0.98 -3.03
CA GLY A 35 -2.28 0.80 -2.40
C GLY A 35 -2.40 0.46 -0.92
N PHE A 36 -1.28 0.06 -0.31
CA PHE A 36 -1.22 -0.39 1.08
C PHE A 36 -0.27 0.48 1.90
N SER A 37 -0.68 0.79 3.13
CA SER A 37 0.22 1.30 4.15
C SER A 37 0.72 0.11 4.98
N ILE A 38 2.01 -0.17 4.91
CA ILE A 38 2.61 -1.31 5.62
C ILE A 38 3.02 -0.89 7.02
N ALA A 39 2.42 -1.53 8.02
CA ALA A 39 2.84 -1.43 9.42
C ALA A 39 3.65 -2.67 9.78
N ILE A 40 4.80 -2.48 10.40
CA ILE A 40 5.73 -3.57 10.72
C ILE A 40 6.01 -3.57 12.22
N ASP A 41 5.87 -4.74 12.84
CA ASP A 41 6.04 -4.92 14.28
C ASP A 41 7.52 -4.95 14.71
N SER A 42 8.41 -5.38 13.82
CA SER A 42 9.85 -5.46 14.06
C SER A 42 10.64 -4.53 13.14
N TYR A 43 11.15 -3.44 13.72
CA TYR A 43 11.97 -2.45 13.01
C TYR A 43 13.33 -2.99 12.54
N HIS A 44 13.82 -4.09 13.10
CA HIS A 44 15.16 -4.59 12.81
C HIS A 44 15.25 -5.46 11.55
N ASP A 45 14.18 -6.18 11.20
CA ASP A 45 14.20 -7.19 10.14
C ASP A 45 12.91 -7.28 9.32
N GLY A 46 11.82 -6.65 9.77
CA GLY A 46 10.53 -6.77 9.11
C GLY A 46 10.47 -6.04 7.77
N PHE A 47 11.05 -4.82 7.69
CA PHE A 47 11.12 -4.08 6.42
C PHE A 47 12.00 -4.80 5.40
N ASP A 48 13.20 -5.21 5.80
CA ASP A 48 14.13 -5.92 4.91
C ASP A 48 13.52 -7.24 4.43
N SER A 49 12.88 -8.01 5.33
CA SER A 49 12.20 -9.25 4.93
C SER A 49 11.07 -9.02 3.94
N PHE A 50 10.31 -7.93 4.07
CA PHE A 50 9.24 -7.58 3.13
C PHE A 50 9.83 -7.15 1.78
N VAL A 51 10.80 -6.24 1.79
CA VAL A 51 11.44 -5.73 0.57
C VAL A 51 12.17 -6.83 -0.18
N ASP A 52 12.90 -7.72 0.50
CA ASP A 52 13.71 -8.73 -0.17
C ASP A 52 12.89 -9.93 -0.65
N LYS A 53 11.73 -10.22 -0.04
CA LYS A 53 10.96 -11.44 -0.33
C LYS A 53 9.61 -11.18 -1.00
N VAL A 54 8.91 -10.10 -0.66
CA VAL A 54 7.56 -9.82 -1.17
C VAL A 54 7.61 -8.92 -2.40
N VAL A 55 8.41 -7.85 -2.38
CA VAL A 55 8.49 -6.90 -3.51
C VAL A 55 8.89 -7.57 -4.84
N PRO A 56 9.84 -8.52 -4.89
CA PRO A 56 10.17 -9.20 -6.15
C PRO A 56 8.99 -9.96 -6.74
N ILE A 57 8.17 -10.60 -5.89
CA ILE A 57 6.96 -11.33 -6.31
C ILE A 57 5.94 -10.35 -6.89
N LEU A 58 5.73 -9.21 -6.23
CA LEU A 58 4.79 -8.18 -6.72
C LEU A 58 5.24 -7.58 -8.05
N ARG A 59 6.55 -7.37 -8.25
CA ARG A 59 7.12 -6.91 -9.52
C ARG A 59 6.96 -7.93 -10.64
N GLU A 60 7.27 -9.20 -10.37
CA GLU A 60 7.05 -10.29 -11.34
C GLU A 60 5.59 -10.36 -11.81
N ARG A 61 4.66 -10.05 -10.92
CA ARG A 61 3.21 -10.01 -11.20
C ARG A 61 2.72 -8.70 -11.81
N GLY A 62 3.58 -7.70 -12.00
CA GLY A 62 3.21 -6.38 -12.52
C GLY A 62 2.35 -5.54 -11.56
N LEU A 63 2.37 -5.85 -10.26
CA LEU A 63 1.61 -5.15 -9.22
C LEU A 63 2.43 -4.06 -8.51
N PHE A 64 3.73 -3.99 -8.77
CA PHE A 64 4.63 -3.00 -8.19
C PHE A 64 5.61 -2.49 -9.26
N HIS A 65 5.99 -1.22 -9.17
CA HIS A 65 6.88 -0.58 -10.14
C HIS A 65 8.33 -1.08 -9.97
N ASP A 66 9.05 -1.18 -11.10
CA ASP A 66 10.47 -1.52 -11.09
C ASP A 66 11.34 -0.32 -10.71
N ASP A 67 10.95 0.87 -11.15
CA ASP A 67 11.65 2.13 -10.87
C ASP A 67 10.67 3.30 -10.77
N TYR A 68 11.13 4.42 -10.23
CA TYR A 68 10.37 5.66 -10.12
C TYR A 68 10.53 6.50 -11.38
N GLU A 69 9.44 6.74 -12.10
CA GLU A 69 9.47 7.46 -13.38
C GLU A 69 9.53 8.99 -13.23
N GLY A 70 9.03 9.53 -12.12
CA GLY A 70 8.88 10.96 -11.89
C GLY A 70 9.85 11.54 -10.84
N PRO A 71 10.31 12.79 -10.98
CA PRO A 71 11.15 13.47 -9.99
C PRO A 71 10.43 13.81 -8.68
N THR A 72 9.10 13.74 -8.62
CA THR A 72 8.30 14.06 -7.43
C THR A 72 7.39 12.91 -7.01
N LEU A 73 7.04 12.86 -5.72
CA LEU A 73 6.07 11.90 -5.20
C LEU A 73 4.72 11.98 -5.93
N ARG A 74 4.29 13.17 -6.34
CA ARG A 74 3.03 13.37 -7.07
C ARG A 74 3.04 12.63 -8.41
N GLU A 75 4.11 12.78 -9.18
CA GLU A 75 4.25 12.12 -10.48
C GLU A 75 4.30 10.61 -10.32
N ASN A 76 5.05 10.11 -9.33
CA ASN A 76 5.13 8.68 -9.04
C ASN A 76 3.80 8.07 -8.56
N LEU A 77 2.89 8.87 -7.99
CA LEU A 77 1.55 8.45 -7.60
C LEU A 77 0.47 8.72 -8.67
N GLY A 78 0.82 9.35 -9.81
CA GLY A 78 -0.16 9.77 -10.82
C GLY A 78 -1.16 10.82 -10.33
N ALA A 79 -0.84 11.55 -9.24
CA ALA A 79 -1.76 12.50 -8.64
C ALA A 79 -1.84 13.80 -9.46
N HIS A 80 -3.06 14.32 -9.64
CA HIS A 80 -3.30 15.54 -10.42
C HIS A 80 -2.62 16.77 -9.80
N GLU A 81 -2.25 17.74 -10.65
CA GLU A 81 -1.88 19.07 -10.18
C GLU A 81 -3.08 19.72 -9.51
N GLN A 82 -2.97 19.91 -8.20
CA GLN A 82 -3.93 20.70 -7.44
C GLN A 82 -3.17 21.77 -6.67
N TYR A 83 -3.42 23.01 -7.04
CA TYR A 83 -2.98 24.18 -6.29
C TYR A 83 -4.17 24.77 -5.53
N GLY A 84 -4.04 24.94 -4.21
CA GLY A 84 -5.12 25.44 -3.36
C GLY A 84 -6.10 24.37 -2.84
N LEU A 85 -7.16 24.84 -2.16
CA LEU A 85 -8.17 23.98 -1.53
C LEU A 85 -8.96 23.20 -2.59
N ASP A 86 -9.21 21.91 -2.30
CA ASP A 86 -9.98 21.03 -3.18
C ASP A 86 -11.34 21.67 -3.52
N PRO A 87 -11.75 21.71 -4.81
CA PRO A 87 -13.05 22.24 -5.22
C PRO A 87 -14.25 21.62 -4.50
N ARG A 88 -14.13 20.39 -3.98
CA ARG A 88 -15.14 19.72 -3.15
C ARG A 88 -15.28 20.36 -1.77
N LEU A 89 -14.23 20.99 -1.26
CA LEU A 89 -14.20 21.68 0.04
C LEU A 89 -14.57 23.16 -0.08
N THR A 90 -14.55 23.72 -1.29
CA THR A 90 -14.84 25.15 -1.54
C THR A 90 -16.23 25.42 -2.13
N LYS A 91 -16.94 24.38 -2.59
CA LYS A 91 -18.34 24.54 -3.01
C LYS A 91 -19.22 24.89 -1.81
N PRO A 92 -20.01 25.98 -1.84
CA PRO A 92 -21.02 26.22 -0.82
C PRO A 92 -22.02 25.06 -0.85
N ALA A 93 -22.41 24.57 0.33
CA ALA A 93 -23.47 23.58 0.47
C ALA A 93 -24.70 24.07 -0.31
N ARG A 94 -25.21 23.26 -1.25
CA ARG A 94 -26.44 23.61 -1.98
C ARG A 94 -27.55 23.84 -0.95
N SER A 95 -28.12 25.05 -0.97
CA SER A 95 -29.34 25.43 -0.24
C SER A 95 -30.55 24.67 -0.75
#